data_AF-Q9Z5V6-F1
#
_entry.id   AF-Q9Z5V6-F1
#
_cell.length_a   1.000
_cell.length_b   1.000
_cell.length_c   1.000
_cell.angle_alpha   90.00
_cell.angle_beta   90.00
_cell.angle_gamma   90.00
#
_symmetry.space_group_name_H-M   'P 1'
#
loop_
_entity.id
_entity.type
_entity.pdbx_description
1 polymer ?
#
loop_
_entity_poly.entity_id
_entity_poly.type
_entity_poly.pdbx_seq_one_letter_code
_entity_poly.pdbx_strand_id
1 'polypeptide(L)'
;MTTITPDPGNQNSPSPSLRPQAGTAGTLTAVPHPDQSQTTQKGHPVTYPGPPRPVRISATPLAELADQLGVAAPDGSAEITGITHDSRAVRPGDLYAALPGARLHGADFVTQAAGLGAAAVLTDPAGAERAAAAGLPALVVD
;
A
#
# COMPACT_ATOMS: atom_id res chain seq x y z
N MET A 1 46.63 -19.72 -28.19
CA MET A 1 47.02 -19.12 -26.91
C MET A 1 46.47 -17.68 -26.90
N THR A 2 45.17 -17.49 -26.60
CA THR A 2 44.57 -16.98 -25.33
C THR A 2 44.61 -15.44 -25.21
N THR A 3 43.60 -14.71 -25.71
CA THR A 3 42.41 -14.13 -25.01
C THR A 3 42.63 -12.72 -24.45
N ILE A 4 41.95 -11.73 -25.03
CA ILE A 4 41.39 -10.55 -24.33
C ILE A 4 40.03 -10.25 -24.96
N THR A 5 38.98 -10.31 -24.15
CA THR A 5 37.58 -9.99 -24.46
C THR A 5 37.35 -8.47 -24.50
N PRO A 6 36.50 -7.98 -25.42
CA PRO A 6 35.55 -6.93 -25.04
C PRO A 6 34.11 -7.35 -25.37
N ASP A 7 33.23 -7.15 -24.40
CA ASP A 7 31.77 -7.16 -24.57
C ASP A 7 31.34 -5.97 -25.44
N PRO A 8 30.24 -6.10 -26.22
CA PRO A 8 29.10 -5.29 -25.84
C PRO A 8 27.75 -6.00 -26.04
N GLY A 9 27.00 -6.11 -24.95
CA GLY A 9 25.65 -5.55 -24.84
C GLY A 9 24.54 -6.27 -25.61
N ASN A 10 23.90 -7.24 -24.95
CA ASN A 10 22.51 -7.59 -25.28
C ASN A 10 21.55 -6.57 -24.63
N GLN A 11 21.48 -5.36 -25.21
CA GLN A 11 20.60 -4.26 -24.78
C GLN A 11 19.17 -4.40 -25.33
N ASN A 12 18.59 -5.60 -25.35
CA ASN A 12 17.19 -5.76 -25.71
C ASN A 12 16.30 -5.54 -24.48
N SER A 13 16.18 -4.26 -24.10
CA SER A 13 15.09 -3.80 -23.25
C SER A 13 13.77 -3.95 -24.03
N PRO A 14 12.73 -4.63 -23.50
CA PRO A 14 11.44 -4.69 -24.16
C PRO A 14 10.84 -3.27 -24.16
N SER A 15 10.95 -2.60 -25.30
CA SER A 15 10.30 -1.30 -25.52
C SER A 15 8.81 -1.55 -25.80
N PRO A 16 7.87 -0.82 -25.16
CA PRO A 16 6.47 -0.93 -25.54
C PRO A 16 6.29 -0.39 -26.96
N SER A 17 5.91 -1.29 -27.87
CA SER A 17 5.63 -0.95 -29.27
C SER A 17 4.23 -0.35 -29.37
N LEU A 18 4.10 0.98 -29.33
CA LEU A 18 2.87 1.70 -29.69
C LEU A 18 2.70 1.75 -31.22
N ARG A 19 2.70 0.59 -31.88
CA ARG A 19 2.35 0.51 -33.31
C ARG A 19 0.84 0.65 -33.48
N PRO A 20 0.34 1.30 -34.55
CA PRO A 20 -1.09 1.46 -34.79
C PRO A 20 -1.80 0.17 -35.24
N GLN A 21 -1.10 -0.95 -35.27
CA GLN A 21 -1.61 -2.20 -35.83
C GLN A 21 -2.13 -3.07 -34.69
N ALA A 22 -3.43 -3.41 -34.76
CA ALA A 22 -4.06 -4.32 -33.82
C ALA A 22 -3.37 -5.70 -33.88
N GLY A 23 -2.51 -5.99 -32.91
CA GLY A 23 -1.98 -7.33 -32.69
C GLY A 23 -3.10 -8.24 -32.19
N THR A 24 -3.13 -9.49 -32.65
CA THR A 24 -4.05 -10.51 -32.13
C THR A 24 -3.86 -10.66 -30.62
N ALA A 25 -4.94 -10.54 -29.84
CA ALA A 25 -4.91 -10.69 -28.39
C ALA A 25 -4.35 -12.07 -28.00
N GLY A 26 -3.27 -12.10 -27.23
CA GLY A 26 -2.73 -13.35 -26.68
C GLY A 26 -3.61 -13.90 -25.56
N THR A 27 -3.58 -15.22 -25.34
CA THR A 27 -4.22 -15.90 -24.21
C THR A 27 -3.36 -15.73 -22.95
N LEU A 28 -3.24 -14.51 -22.43
CA LEU A 28 -2.61 -14.30 -21.13
C LEU A 28 -3.46 -14.99 -20.08
N THR A 29 -2.93 -16.07 -19.50
CA THR A 29 -3.55 -16.75 -18.36
C THR A 29 -3.70 -15.73 -17.25
N ALA A 30 -4.93 -15.46 -16.81
CA ALA A 30 -5.19 -14.52 -15.73
C ALA A 30 -4.35 -14.93 -14.50
N VAL A 31 -3.49 -14.02 -14.03
CA VAL A 31 -2.75 -14.22 -12.79
C VAL A 31 -3.79 -14.18 -11.66
N PRO A 32 -3.96 -15.27 -10.87
CA PRO A 32 -4.88 -15.24 -9.76
C PRO A 32 -4.37 -14.24 -8.72
N HIS A 33 -5.20 -13.26 -8.37
CA HIS A 33 -4.94 -12.26 -7.33
C HIS A 33 -3.74 -11.33 -7.62
N PRO A 34 -3.77 -10.54 -8.72
CA PRO A 34 -2.65 -9.69 -9.11
C PRO A 34 -2.32 -8.61 -8.07
N ASP A 35 -3.31 -8.22 -7.27
CA ASP A 35 -3.19 -7.22 -6.21
C ASP A 35 -2.89 -7.85 -4.82
N GLN A 36 -2.81 -9.17 -4.74
CA GLN A 36 -2.45 -9.84 -3.50
C GLN A 36 -0.97 -10.20 -3.54
N SER A 37 -0.17 -9.51 -2.73
CA SER A 37 1.09 -10.08 -2.26
C SER A 37 0.77 -11.41 -1.56
N GLN A 38 1.05 -12.53 -2.24
CA GLN A 38 0.81 -13.88 -1.72
C GLN A 38 1.75 -14.14 -0.53
N THR A 39 1.30 -13.84 0.68
CA THR A 39 2.16 -13.98 1.89
C THR A 39 2.11 -15.38 2.52
N THR A 40 1.32 -16.34 2.02
CA THR A 40 1.21 -17.63 2.72
C THR A 40 1.01 -18.83 1.79
N GLN A 41 2.11 -19.39 1.30
CA GLN A 41 2.20 -20.84 1.11
C GLN A 41 2.65 -21.46 2.44
N LYS A 42 1.89 -22.42 2.99
CA LYS A 42 2.26 -23.14 4.22
C LYS A 42 3.63 -23.82 4.04
N GLY A 43 4.61 -23.45 4.86
CA GLY A 43 5.85 -24.23 5.06
C GLY A 43 7.17 -23.55 4.67
N HIS A 44 7.17 -22.36 4.07
CA HIS A 44 8.41 -21.64 3.76
C HIS A 44 8.36 -20.20 4.29
N PRO A 45 9.37 -19.73 5.06
CA PRO A 45 9.52 -18.32 5.40
C PRO A 45 9.96 -17.58 4.14
N VAL A 46 8.98 -17.18 3.33
CA VAL A 46 9.24 -16.30 2.20
C VAL A 46 9.30 -14.88 2.76
N THR A 47 10.51 -14.39 3.04
CA THR A 47 10.75 -12.96 3.25
C THR A 47 10.71 -12.29 1.88
N TYR A 48 9.52 -12.18 1.29
CA TYR A 48 9.36 -11.28 0.16
C TYR A 48 9.51 -9.87 0.73
N PRO A 49 10.44 -9.04 0.24
CA PRO A 49 10.40 -7.64 0.59
C PRO A 49 9.01 -7.17 0.18
N GLY A 50 8.24 -6.62 1.14
CA GLY A 50 6.94 -6.03 0.83
C GLY A 50 7.04 -5.05 -0.35
N PRO A 51 5.91 -4.61 -0.92
CA PRO A 51 5.90 -3.72 -2.07
C PRO A 51 6.94 -2.59 -1.90
N PRO A 52 7.71 -2.26 -2.95
CA PRO A 52 8.81 -1.33 -2.85
C PRO A 52 8.31 -0.01 -2.29
N ARG A 53 8.97 0.49 -1.24
CA ARG A 53 8.65 1.77 -0.62
C ARG A 53 9.71 2.82 -0.96
N PRO A 54 9.31 4.06 -1.31
CA PRO A 54 10.26 5.14 -1.52
C PRO A 54 11.14 5.36 -0.29
N VAL A 55 12.44 5.55 -0.51
CA VAL A 55 13.42 5.80 0.58
C VAL A 55 13.40 7.27 1.02
N ARG A 56 13.04 8.17 0.10
CA ARG A 56 12.89 9.60 0.36
C ARG A 56 11.44 9.98 0.17
N ILE A 57 10.86 10.55 1.22
CA ILE A 57 9.47 10.96 1.30
C ILE A 57 9.41 12.33 1.98
N SER A 58 8.41 13.13 1.61
CA SER A 58 8.01 14.31 2.39
C SER A 58 6.81 13.91 3.24
N ALA A 59 6.85 14.21 4.53
CA ALA A 59 5.69 14.00 5.39
C ALA A 59 4.56 14.98 5.00
N THR A 60 3.32 14.54 5.19
CA THR A 60 2.12 15.37 5.02
C THR A 60 1.39 15.47 6.35
N PRO A 61 1.10 16.67 6.87
CA PRO A 61 0.33 16.81 8.11
C PRO A 61 -1.07 16.21 7.98
N LEU A 62 -1.55 15.56 9.03
CA LEU A 62 -2.88 14.94 9.04
C LEU A 62 -4.01 15.95 8.78
N ALA A 63 -3.85 17.19 9.27
CA ALA A 63 -4.81 18.27 9.02
C ALA A 63 -4.89 18.64 7.53
N GLU A 64 -3.76 18.62 6.81
CA GLU A 64 -3.76 18.90 5.37
C GLU A 64 -4.50 17.81 4.60
N LEU A 65 -4.35 16.54 5.00
CA LEU A 65 -5.14 15.45 4.43
C LEU A 65 -6.63 15.60 4.73
N ALA A 66 -7.00 16.04 5.93
CA ALA A 66 -8.39 16.31 6.29
C ALA A 66 -8.99 17.41 5.40
N ASP A 67 -8.25 18.50 5.21
CA ASP A 67 -8.65 19.62 4.33
C ASP A 67 -8.84 19.16 2.89
N GLN A 68 -7.91 18.34 2.36
CA GLN A 68 -8.02 17.79 1.00
C GLN A 68 -9.22 16.87 0.82
N LEU A 69 -9.59 16.13 1.87
CA LEU A 69 -10.76 15.24 1.87
C LEU A 69 -12.08 15.99 2.17
N GLY A 70 -12.02 17.25 2.61
CA GLY A 70 -13.19 18.03 3.01
C GLY A 70 -13.84 17.53 4.30
N VAL A 71 -13.06 16.94 5.21
CA VAL A 71 -13.53 16.39 6.49
C VAL A 71 -12.94 17.14 7.67
N ALA A 72 -13.56 17.01 8.84
CA ALA A 72 -13.02 17.62 10.05
C ALA A 72 -11.67 16.99 10.42
N ALA A 73 -10.68 17.82 10.69
CA ALA A 73 -9.38 17.36 11.18
C ALA A 73 -9.54 16.79 12.60
N PRO A 74 -9.06 15.57 12.88
CA PRO A 74 -9.06 15.01 14.22
C PRO A 74 -8.08 15.76 15.12
N ASP A 75 -8.33 15.72 16.43
CA ASP A 75 -7.45 16.35 17.41
C ASP A 75 -6.05 15.70 17.37
N GLY A 76 -5.01 16.54 17.29
CA GLY A 76 -3.61 16.12 17.34
C GLY A 76 -2.78 16.58 16.12
N SER A 77 -1.46 16.49 16.27
CA SER A 77 -0.50 16.74 15.19
C SER A 77 0.18 15.43 14.81
N ALA A 78 -0.26 14.81 13.72
CA ALA A 78 0.38 13.62 13.16
C ALA A 78 0.96 13.93 11.78
N GLU A 79 2.16 13.45 11.54
CA GLU A 79 2.85 13.53 10.25
C GLU A 79 2.73 12.19 9.53
N ILE A 80 2.12 12.20 8.34
CA ILE A 80 1.87 11.01 7.55
C ILE A 80 2.99 10.82 6.54
N THR A 81 3.67 9.68 6.61
CA THR A 81 4.84 9.33 5.80
C THR A 81 4.57 8.21 4.79
N GLY A 82 3.41 7.58 4.89
CA GLY A 82 2.96 6.54 3.99
C GLY A 82 1.49 6.20 4.24
N ILE A 83 0.96 5.31 3.41
CA ILE A 83 -0.42 4.82 3.53
C ILE A 83 -0.46 3.35 3.13
N THR A 84 -1.31 2.57 3.81
CA THR A 84 -1.60 1.18 3.45
C THR A 84 -3.00 0.78 3.90
N HIS A 85 -3.65 -0.10 3.12
CA HIS A 85 -4.89 -0.78 3.52
C HIS A 85 -4.64 -2.17 4.12
N ASP A 86 -3.42 -2.71 3.99
CA ASP A 86 -3.04 -3.96 4.66
C ASP A 86 -2.49 -3.67 6.06
N SER A 87 -3.28 -4.01 7.08
CA SER A 87 -2.94 -3.82 8.49
C SER A 87 -1.67 -4.55 8.91
N ARG A 88 -1.24 -5.58 8.16
CA ARG A 88 -0.01 -6.34 8.43
C ARG A 88 1.23 -5.67 7.86
N ALA A 89 1.05 -4.73 6.92
CA ALA A 89 2.12 -4.02 6.22
C ALA A 89 2.29 -2.57 6.71
N VAL A 90 1.57 -2.18 7.75
CA VAL A 90 1.70 -0.89 8.44
C VAL A 90 3.13 -0.72 8.93
N ARG A 91 3.66 0.48 8.72
CA ARG A 91 4.93 0.93 9.28
C ARG A 91 4.69 2.15 10.17
N PRO A 92 5.60 2.43 11.12
CA PRO A 92 5.53 3.65 11.91
C PRO A 92 5.37 4.90 11.04
N GLY A 93 4.33 5.70 11.30
CA GLY A 93 4.01 6.92 10.53
C GLY A 93 3.02 6.72 9.37
N ASP A 94 2.60 5.49 9.08
CA ASP A 94 1.60 5.24 8.04
C ASP A 94 0.19 5.68 8.49
N LEU A 95 -0.59 6.20 7.53
CA LEU A 95 -2.04 6.23 7.60
C LEU A 95 -2.58 4.84 7.26
N TYR A 96 -3.34 4.23 8.18
CA TYR A 96 -4.03 2.97 7.90
C TYR A 96 -5.40 3.22 7.29
N ALA A 97 -5.61 2.83 6.04
CA ALA A 97 -6.92 2.88 5.41
C ALA A 97 -7.76 1.67 5.87
N ALA A 98 -8.79 1.88 6.68
CA ALA A 98 -9.60 0.86 7.33
C ALA A 98 -10.99 0.71 6.68
N LEU A 99 -11.02 0.63 5.35
CA LEU A 99 -12.22 0.69 4.51
C LEU A 99 -13.17 -0.52 4.66
N PRO A 100 -14.47 -0.37 4.35
CA PRO A 100 -15.41 -1.48 4.29
C PRO A 100 -15.07 -2.44 3.15
N GLY A 101 -15.18 -3.74 3.40
CA GLY A 101 -14.96 -4.80 2.41
C GLY A 101 -16.15 -5.74 2.28
N ALA A 102 -16.13 -6.59 1.25
CA ALA A 102 -17.23 -7.54 0.98
C ALA A 102 -17.45 -8.61 2.06
N ARG A 103 -16.43 -8.88 2.89
CA ARG A 103 -16.45 -9.93 3.91
C ARG A 103 -16.21 -9.41 5.33
N LEU A 104 -15.30 -8.46 5.46
CA LEU A 104 -14.81 -7.92 6.70
C LEU A 104 -14.59 -6.43 6.51
N HIS A 105 -14.58 -5.69 7.61
CA HIS A 105 -14.28 -4.28 7.61
C HIS A 105 -12.84 -4.05 8.05
N GLY A 106 -12.11 -3.15 7.38
CA GLY A 106 -10.73 -2.82 7.76
C GLY A 106 -10.60 -2.34 9.22
N ALA A 107 -11.61 -1.64 9.72
CA ALA A 107 -11.68 -1.17 11.10
C ALA A 107 -11.68 -2.29 12.16
N ASP A 108 -11.90 -3.55 11.77
CA ASP A 108 -11.74 -4.69 12.69
C ASP A 108 -10.27 -4.99 13.02
N PHE A 109 -9.33 -4.42 12.25
CA PHE A 109 -7.89 -4.64 12.37
C PHE A 109 -7.10 -3.42 12.87
N VAL A 110 -7.78 -2.34 13.27
CA VAL A 110 -7.15 -1.10 13.73
C VAL A 110 -6.26 -1.28 14.95
N THR A 111 -6.60 -2.18 15.88
CA THR A 111 -5.73 -2.51 17.02
C THR A 111 -4.38 -3.07 16.56
N GLN A 112 -4.37 -3.89 15.51
CA GLN A 112 -3.13 -4.41 14.94
C GLN A 112 -2.32 -3.28 14.26
N ALA A 113 -3.01 -2.42 13.50
CA ALA A 113 -2.37 -1.27 12.85
C ALA A 113 -1.75 -0.31 13.88
N ALA A 114 -2.46 -0.01 14.96
CA ALA A 114 -1.96 0.78 16.09
C ALA A 114 -0.69 0.14 16.69
N GLY A 115 -0.72 -1.17 16.93
CA GLY A 115 0.43 -1.91 17.46
C GLY A 115 1.67 -1.89 16.56
N LEU A 116 1.50 -1.70 15.25
CA LEU A 116 2.59 -1.57 14.28
C LEU A 116 3.03 -0.11 14.04
N GLY A 117 2.38 0.86 14.70
CA GLY A 117 2.75 2.27 14.67
C GLY A 117 2.01 3.11 13.63
N ALA A 118 0.80 2.72 13.21
CA ALA A 118 -0.05 3.62 12.45
C ALA A 118 -0.18 4.98 13.17
N ALA A 119 -0.03 6.07 12.43
CA ALA A 119 -0.15 7.42 12.99
C ALA A 119 -1.60 7.92 13.02
N ALA A 120 -2.44 7.41 12.11
CA ALA A 120 -3.85 7.73 11.99
C ALA A 120 -4.59 6.63 11.22
N VAL A 121 -5.92 6.72 11.21
CA VAL A 121 -6.80 5.84 10.44
C VAL A 121 -7.65 6.66 9.46
N LEU A 122 -7.85 6.16 8.23
CA LEU A 122 -8.88 6.63 7.31
C LEU A 122 -9.99 5.59 7.27
N THR A 123 -11.23 5.95 7.57
CA THR A 123 -12.34 5.00 7.65
C THR A 123 -13.67 5.66 7.28
N ASP A 124 -14.71 4.84 7.14
CA ASP A 124 -16.10 5.29 7.09
C ASP A 124 -16.69 5.50 8.51
N PRO A 125 -17.92 6.04 8.64
CA PRO A 125 -18.57 6.21 9.94
C PRO A 125 -18.72 4.91 10.73
N ALA A 126 -18.84 3.76 10.05
CA ALA A 126 -18.98 2.45 10.68
C ALA A 126 -17.69 1.99 11.38
N GLY A 127 -16.52 2.51 10.98
CA GLY A 127 -15.23 2.21 11.61
C GLY A 127 -14.71 3.25 12.61
N ALA A 128 -15.35 4.41 12.72
CA ALA A 128 -14.87 5.53 13.56
C ALA A 128 -14.70 5.15 15.05
N GLU A 129 -15.68 4.46 15.63
CA GLU A 129 -15.63 4.02 17.03
C GLU A 129 -14.47 3.05 17.29
N ARG A 130 -14.18 2.14 16.33
CA ARG A 130 -13.08 1.18 16.46
C ARG A 130 -11.72 1.88 16.41
N ALA A 131 -11.57 2.89 15.57
CA ALA A 131 -10.34 3.70 15.52
C ALA A 131 -10.11 4.46 16.83
N ALA A 132 -11.17 5.10 17.37
CA ALA A 132 -11.12 5.80 18.65
C ALA A 132 -10.77 4.85 19.82
N ALA A 133 -11.36 3.65 19.85
CA ALA A 133 -11.04 2.63 20.86
C ALA A 133 -9.59 2.13 20.79
N ALA A 134 -8.97 2.16 19.61
CA ALA A 134 -7.55 1.87 19.41
C ALA A 134 -6.63 3.07 19.74
N GLY A 135 -7.19 4.22 20.11
CA GLY A 135 -6.43 5.44 20.45
C GLY A 135 -5.80 6.13 19.25
N LEU A 136 -6.29 5.90 18.03
CA LEU A 136 -5.78 6.53 16.82
C LEU A 136 -6.71 7.68 16.38
N PRO A 137 -6.15 8.82 15.94
CA PRO A 137 -6.94 9.85 15.27
C PRO A 137 -7.50 9.31 13.95
N ALA A 138 -8.75 9.67 13.63
CA ALA A 138 -9.47 9.14 12.48
C ALA A 138 -9.92 10.24 11.52
N LEU A 139 -9.63 10.05 10.24
CA LEU A 139 -10.29 10.74 9.12
C LEU A 139 -11.51 9.92 8.72
N VAL A 140 -12.70 10.48 8.86
CA VAL A 140 -13.97 9.79 8.58
C VAL A 140 -14.57 10.33 7.29
N VAL A 141 -14.79 9.46 6.30
CA VAL A 141 -15.32 9.77 4.96
C VAL A 141 -16.55 8.91 4.65
N ASP A 142 -17.55 9.45 3.93
CA ASP A 142 -18.77 8.72 3.55
C ASP A 142 -18.60 7.80 2.32
#